data_AF-A0A522A890-F1
#
_entry.id   AF-A0A522A890-F1
#
_cell.length_a   1.000
_cell.length_b   1.000
_cell.length_c   1.000
_cell.angle_alpha   90.00
_cell.angle_beta   90.00
_cell.angle_gamma   90.00
#
_symmetry.space_group_name_H-M   'P 1'
#
loop_
_entity.id
_entity.type
_entity.pdbx_description
1 polymer ?
#
loop_
_entity_poly.entity_id
_entity_poly.type
_entity_poly.pdbx_seq_one_letter_code
_entity_poly.pdbx_strand_id
1 'polypeptide(L)'
;MKPVGKRLQLACVAILYAALAVGTTSSAFAKLEVQIESGVKPGEEWITAKNWCQFAEDAFIARVTDGGQVLASIEYCATYGKSDAQAFTDKNGRGYVLIERNTERGTHAIFHDLEVYRIVPGYYDGYDKIVVVPVEEPAGPCHEVRYAYEVGDSPSGGLKLSFTRQVHRDSEDCPAMPDNPLRPDKARVIVIDAPE
;
A
#
# COMPACT_ATOMS: atom_id res chain seq x y z
N MET A 1 -35.33 -15.19 75.83
CA MET A 1 -33.95 -15.09 75.31
C MET A 1 -33.50 -16.45 74.78
N LYS A 2 -33.30 -16.57 73.48
CA LYS A 2 -32.57 -17.66 72.80
C LYS A 2 -31.75 -17.01 71.67
N PRO A 3 -30.47 -17.34 71.48
CA PRO A 3 -29.68 -16.77 70.41
C PRO A 3 -29.88 -17.60 69.14
N VAL A 4 -30.21 -16.92 68.03
CA VAL A 4 -30.03 -17.48 66.69
C VAL A 4 -28.92 -16.65 66.05
N GLY A 5 -27.76 -17.25 65.90
CA GLY A 5 -26.61 -16.58 65.32
C GLY A 5 -25.61 -17.59 64.80
N LYS A 6 -25.10 -17.32 63.59
CA LYS A 6 -24.10 -18.06 62.81
C LYS A 6 -24.67 -19.19 61.97
N ARG A 7 -25.00 -18.86 60.71
CA ARG A 7 -24.78 -19.69 59.52
C ARG A 7 -25.25 -18.89 58.30
N LEU A 8 -24.49 -17.87 57.88
CA LEU A 8 -24.61 -17.32 56.51
C LEU A 8 -23.48 -16.31 56.20
N GLN A 9 -22.21 -16.74 56.17
CA GLN A 9 -21.12 -15.81 55.82
C GLN A 9 -20.02 -16.38 54.91
N LEU A 10 -20.24 -17.53 54.26
CA LEU A 10 -19.18 -18.18 53.47
C LEU A 10 -19.51 -18.39 51.98
N ALA A 11 -20.65 -17.90 51.47
CA ALA A 11 -21.04 -18.15 50.08
C ALA A 11 -20.75 -17.01 49.08
N CYS A 12 -20.39 -15.79 49.54
CA CYS A 12 -20.30 -14.62 48.64
C CYS A 12 -18.90 -14.24 48.15
N VAL A 13 -17.82 -14.88 48.63
CA VAL A 13 -16.45 -14.45 48.28
C VAL A 13 -15.90 -15.15 47.03
N ALA A 14 -16.47 -16.29 46.63
CA ALA A 14 -15.99 -17.04 45.45
C ALA A 14 -16.47 -16.50 44.10
N ILE A 15 -17.49 -15.63 44.08
CA ILE A 15 -18.07 -15.10 42.82
C ILE A 15 -17.35 -13.83 42.34
N LEU A 16 -16.59 -13.14 43.21
CA LEU A 16 -15.88 -11.91 42.82
C LEU A 16 -14.58 -12.13 42.03
N TYR A 17 -14.03 -13.34 42.00
CA TYR A 17 -12.77 -13.61 41.29
C TYR A 17 -12.95 -14.26 39.91
N ALA A 18 -14.16 -14.71 39.55
CA ALA A 18 -14.43 -15.28 38.22
C ALA A 18 -14.74 -14.22 37.14
N ALA A 19 -14.86 -12.94 37.52
CA ALA A 19 -15.18 -11.85 36.60
C ALA A 19 -13.96 -11.09 36.03
N LEU A 20 -12.73 -11.44 36.44
CA LEU A 20 -11.49 -10.79 35.97
C LEU A 20 -10.73 -11.58 34.89
N ALA A 21 -11.31 -12.68 34.38
CA ALA A 21 -10.76 -13.47 33.29
C ALA A 21 -11.51 -13.26 31.96
N VAL A 22 -12.22 -12.14 31.80
CA VAL A 22 -12.89 -11.78 30.55
C VAL A 22 -12.16 -10.61 29.91
N GLY A 23 -11.45 -10.90 28.83
CA GLY A 23 -11.27 -9.92 27.76
C GLY A 23 -9.96 -9.16 27.72
N THR A 24 -8.81 -9.83 27.73
CA THR A 24 -7.77 -9.41 26.79
C THR A 24 -8.14 -9.99 25.43
N THR A 25 -9.22 -9.49 24.83
CA THR A 25 -9.37 -9.61 23.38
C THR A 25 -8.13 -8.93 22.84
N SER A 26 -7.19 -9.71 22.32
CA SER A 26 -6.14 -9.15 21.48
C SER A 26 -6.89 -8.30 20.48
N SER A 27 -6.74 -6.98 20.58
CA SER A 27 -7.08 -6.09 19.51
C SER A 27 -6.23 -6.56 18.36
N ALA A 28 -6.78 -7.44 17.53
CA ALA A 28 -6.31 -7.61 16.18
C ALA A 28 -6.43 -6.20 15.63
N PHE A 29 -5.32 -5.47 15.61
CA PHE A 29 -5.22 -4.20 14.92
C PHE A 29 -5.81 -4.48 13.55
N ALA A 30 -6.92 -3.82 13.24
CA ALA A 30 -7.56 -4.05 11.97
C ALA A 30 -6.50 -3.75 10.90
N LYS A 31 -6.36 -4.69 9.97
CA LYS A 31 -5.31 -4.61 8.97
C LYS A 31 -5.68 -3.47 8.04
N LEU A 32 -4.70 -2.63 7.68
CA LEU A 32 -4.93 -1.62 6.65
C LEU A 32 -5.38 -2.30 5.37
N GLU A 33 -6.42 -1.76 4.77
CA GLU A 33 -6.97 -2.20 3.49
C GLU A 33 -6.91 -1.04 2.50
N VAL A 34 -6.68 -1.36 1.24
CA VAL A 34 -6.73 -0.40 0.14
C VAL A 34 -7.68 -0.93 -0.93
N GLN A 35 -8.54 -0.05 -1.43
CA GLN A 35 -9.46 -0.33 -2.52
C GLN A 35 -9.27 0.71 -3.61
N ILE A 36 -9.09 0.26 -4.85
CA ILE A 36 -9.03 1.12 -6.02
C ILE A 36 -10.44 1.25 -6.60
N GLU A 37 -10.86 2.48 -6.82
CA GLU A 37 -12.11 2.80 -7.51
C GLU A 37 -11.85 3.78 -8.67
N SER A 38 -12.75 3.75 -9.65
CA SER A 38 -12.82 4.78 -10.69
C SER A 38 -13.09 6.15 -10.05
N GLY A 39 -12.30 7.15 -10.41
CA GLY A 39 -12.54 8.56 -10.05
C GLY A 39 -13.73 9.19 -10.81
N VAL A 40 -14.25 8.48 -11.82
CA VAL A 40 -15.46 8.86 -12.56
C VAL A 40 -16.65 8.08 -12.01
N LYS A 41 -17.68 8.78 -11.54
CA LYS A 41 -18.92 8.15 -11.09
C LYS A 41 -19.81 7.81 -12.28
N PRO A 42 -20.63 6.75 -12.18
CA PRO A 42 -21.63 6.44 -13.20
C PRO A 42 -22.53 7.65 -13.48
N GLY A 43 -22.60 8.09 -14.74
CA GLY A 43 -23.47 9.19 -15.18
C GLY A 43 -22.85 10.59 -15.12
N GLU A 44 -21.60 10.74 -14.68
CA GLU A 44 -20.86 11.99 -14.87
C GLU A 44 -20.31 12.06 -16.31
N GLU A 45 -20.45 13.23 -16.96
CA GLU A 45 -19.81 13.46 -18.25
C GLU A 45 -18.28 13.46 -18.11
N TRP A 46 -17.59 12.95 -19.13
CA TRP A 46 -16.13 12.88 -19.26
C TRP A 46 -15.54 14.28 -19.42
N ILE A 47 -15.65 15.13 -18.40
CA ILE A 47 -15.01 16.44 -18.41
C ILE A 47 -13.54 16.22 -18.10
N THR A 48 -12.70 16.74 -19.00
CA THR A 48 -11.26 16.50 -19.23
C THR A 48 -10.28 16.86 -18.10
N ALA A 49 -10.72 16.92 -16.83
CA ALA A 49 -9.83 17.33 -15.73
C ALA A 49 -10.24 16.80 -14.35
N LYS A 50 -10.75 15.56 -14.25
CA LYS A 50 -10.84 14.91 -12.94
C LYS A 50 -9.45 14.47 -12.50
N ASN A 51 -9.07 14.84 -11.27
CA ASN A 51 -7.80 14.46 -10.63
C ASN A 51 -6.55 14.86 -11.45
N TRP A 52 -6.64 15.92 -12.26
CA TRP A 52 -5.57 16.39 -13.16
C TRP A 52 -5.20 15.40 -14.27
N CYS A 53 -6.02 14.38 -14.53
CA CYS A 53 -5.79 13.41 -15.59
C CYS A 53 -6.17 13.97 -16.96
N GLN A 54 -5.41 13.62 -17.98
CA GLN A 54 -5.69 14.01 -19.36
C GLN A 54 -6.99 13.42 -19.88
N PHE A 55 -7.29 12.18 -19.47
CA PHE A 55 -8.50 11.45 -19.80
C PHE A 55 -9.22 11.07 -18.51
N ALA A 56 -10.55 11.12 -18.51
CA ALA A 56 -11.32 10.85 -17.31
C ALA A 56 -11.30 9.36 -16.93
N GLU A 57 -11.18 8.46 -17.91
CA GLU A 57 -11.00 7.01 -17.69
C GLU A 57 -9.69 6.65 -16.99
N ASP A 58 -8.73 7.56 -16.96
CA ASP A 58 -7.46 7.38 -16.28
C ASP A 58 -7.52 7.86 -14.83
N ALA A 59 -8.62 8.47 -14.37
CA ALA A 59 -8.74 8.96 -13.00
C ALA A 59 -9.10 7.82 -12.04
N PHE A 60 -8.25 7.62 -11.03
CA PHE A 60 -8.44 6.63 -9.97
C PHE A 60 -8.41 7.27 -8.59
N ILE A 61 -9.03 6.58 -7.63
CA ILE A 61 -8.96 6.89 -6.21
C ILE A 61 -8.58 5.61 -5.47
N ALA A 62 -7.46 5.63 -4.75
CA ALA A 62 -7.13 4.59 -3.78
C ALA A 62 -7.65 5.00 -2.41
N ARG A 63 -8.71 4.32 -1.94
CA ARG A 63 -9.28 4.51 -0.61
C ARG A 63 -8.57 3.60 0.37
N VAL A 64 -8.00 4.19 1.42
CA VAL A 64 -7.28 3.47 2.47
C VAL A 64 -8.12 3.44 3.72
N THR A 65 -8.39 2.24 4.24
CA THR A 65 -9.26 2.04 5.40
C THR A 65 -8.60 1.23 6.49
N ASP A 66 -8.97 1.52 7.74
CA ASP A 66 -8.66 0.71 8.91
C ASP A 66 -9.97 0.44 9.66
N GLY A 67 -10.35 -0.84 9.79
CA GLY A 67 -11.62 -1.23 10.43
C GLY A 67 -12.86 -0.61 9.77
N GLY A 68 -12.81 -0.34 8.46
CA GLY A 68 -13.88 0.31 7.70
C GLY A 68 -13.92 1.84 7.80
N GLN A 69 -13.08 2.46 8.64
CA GLN A 69 -12.91 3.91 8.66
C GLN A 69 -11.94 4.33 7.57
N VAL A 70 -12.34 5.28 6.71
CA VAL A 70 -11.45 5.86 5.71
C VAL A 70 -10.40 6.74 6.40
N LEU A 71 -9.13 6.39 6.20
CA LEU A 71 -7.98 7.13 6.70
C LEU A 71 -7.40 8.10 5.66
N ALA A 72 -7.42 7.70 4.39
CA ALA A 72 -6.88 8.49 3.28
C ALA A 72 -7.64 8.20 1.97
N SER A 73 -7.63 9.15 1.04
CA SER A 73 -8.13 8.97 -0.33
C SER A 73 -7.12 9.58 -1.29
N ILE A 74 -6.36 8.72 -1.97
CA ILE A 74 -5.27 9.13 -2.85
C ILE A 74 -5.82 9.20 -4.27
N GLU A 75 -5.89 10.40 -4.83
CA GLU A 75 -6.29 10.63 -6.21
C GLU A 75 -5.07 10.57 -7.13
N TYR A 76 -5.15 9.80 -8.21
CA TYR A 76 -4.04 9.66 -9.16
C TYR A 76 -4.54 9.30 -10.56
N CYS A 77 -3.64 9.41 -11.54
CA CYS A 77 -3.91 9.05 -12.92
C CYS A 77 -3.23 7.73 -13.27
N ALA A 78 -3.95 6.71 -13.72
CA ALA A 78 -3.33 5.54 -14.34
C ALA A 78 -3.77 5.48 -15.80
N THR A 79 -2.87 5.92 -16.69
CA THR A 79 -3.08 5.89 -18.12
C THR A 79 -3.39 4.47 -18.57
N TYR A 80 -4.41 4.34 -19.41
CA TYR A 80 -4.88 3.07 -19.96
C TYR A 80 -5.66 2.19 -18.97
N GLY A 81 -6.14 2.79 -17.87
CA GLY A 81 -7.28 2.29 -17.10
C GLY A 81 -6.99 1.12 -16.16
N LYS A 82 -5.72 0.89 -15.77
CA LYS A 82 -5.35 -0.19 -14.85
C LYS A 82 -4.29 0.25 -13.85
N SER A 83 -4.49 -0.18 -12.61
CA SER A 83 -3.62 0.08 -11.47
C SER A 83 -3.83 -1.03 -10.44
N ASP A 84 -2.78 -1.32 -9.67
CA ASP A 84 -2.87 -2.17 -8.48
C ASP A 84 -2.39 -1.40 -7.25
N ALA A 85 -2.87 -1.79 -6.07
CA ALA A 85 -2.46 -1.17 -4.83
C ALA A 85 -2.43 -2.17 -3.68
N GLN A 86 -1.43 -2.01 -2.81
CA GLN A 86 -1.24 -2.84 -1.63
C GLN A 86 -0.98 -1.97 -0.41
N ALA A 87 -1.58 -2.33 0.71
CA ALA A 87 -1.40 -1.65 1.99
C ALA A 87 -0.50 -2.47 2.91
N PHE A 88 0.40 -1.77 3.61
CA PHE A 88 1.37 -2.35 4.53
C PHE A 88 1.36 -1.58 5.85
N THR A 89 1.64 -2.28 6.93
CA THR A 89 1.89 -1.69 8.24
C THR A 89 3.31 -2.07 8.64
N ASP A 90 4.16 -1.10 8.93
CA ASP A 90 5.50 -1.40 9.42
C ASP A 90 5.49 -1.89 10.88
N LYS A 91 6.64 -2.36 11.35
CA LYS A 91 6.82 -2.82 12.74
C LYS A 91 6.52 -1.76 13.83
N ASN A 92 6.47 -0.48 13.48
CA ASN A 92 6.14 0.62 14.39
C ASN A 92 4.65 1.00 14.29
N GLY A 93 3.84 0.26 13.52
CA GLY A 93 2.42 0.52 13.33
C GLY A 93 2.12 1.60 12.29
N ARG A 94 3.11 2.09 11.54
CA ARG A 94 2.89 3.13 10.52
C ARG A 94 2.34 2.50 9.25
N GLY A 95 1.28 3.09 8.72
CA GLY A 95 0.64 2.65 7.48
C GLY A 95 1.32 3.17 6.24
N TYR A 96 1.41 2.33 5.22
CA TYR A 96 1.91 2.66 3.90
C TYR A 96 1.00 2.06 2.83
N VAL A 97 0.88 2.76 1.71
CA VAL A 97 0.20 2.26 0.52
C VAL A 97 1.15 2.37 -0.66
N LEU A 98 1.28 1.27 -1.38
CA LEU A 98 1.99 1.16 -2.63
C LEU A 98 0.95 1.17 -3.74
N ILE A 99 1.11 2.03 -4.73
CA ILE A 99 0.25 2.12 -5.91
C ILE A 99 1.11 1.88 -7.14
N GLU A 100 0.86 0.78 -7.85
CA GLU A 100 1.40 0.53 -9.17
C GLU A 100 0.49 1.17 -10.21
N ARG A 101 1.05 2.10 -10.99
CA ARG A 101 0.34 2.82 -12.04
C ARG A 101 0.62 2.20 -13.40
N ASN A 102 -0.40 2.24 -14.27
CA ASN A 102 -0.33 1.84 -15.67
C ASN A 102 -0.10 0.33 -15.87
N THR A 103 -0.63 -0.52 -15.00
CA THR A 103 -0.40 -1.97 -15.09
C THR A 103 -1.09 -2.55 -16.35
N GLU A 104 -0.35 -3.23 -17.23
CA GLU A 104 -0.88 -3.95 -18.41
C GLU A 104 -1.63 -3.14 -19.51
N ARG A 105 -0.91 -2.52 -20.48
CA ARG A 105 -1.20 -2.70 -21.92
C ARG A 105 -0.11 -2.14 -22.86
N GLY A 106 0.35 -3.00 -23.78
CA GLY A 106 1.13 -2.61 -24.97
C GLY A 106 2.63 -2.49 -24.72
N THR A 107 3.44 -2.85 -25.72
CA THR A 107 4.91 -2.95 -25.69
C THR A 107 5.66 -1.65 -25.39
N HIS A 108 4.98 -0.54 -25.07
CA HIS A 108 5.61 0.78 -24.92
C HIS A 108 4.81 1.73 -24.01
N ALA A 109 4.29 1.26 -22.88
CA ALA A 109 3.85 2.22 -21.87
C ALA A 109 5.05 3.08 -21.47
N ILE A 110 4.90 4.41 -21.53
CA ILE A 110 6.05 5.32 -21.44
C ILE A 110 6.69 5.22 -20.05
N PHE A 111 5.90 4.98 -19.00
CA PHE A 111 6.35 4.73 -17.63
C PHE A 111 5.35 3.84 -16.87
N HIS A 112 5.80 2.73 -16.28
CA HIS A 112 5.07 2.10 -15.16
C HIS A 112 5.80 2.46 -13.88
N ASP A 113 5.08 3.07 -12.94
CA ASP A 113 5.65 3.60 -11.71
C ASP A 113 5.02 2.93 -10.49
N LEU A 114 5.87 2.61 -9.52
CA LEU A 114 5.47 2.31 -8.16
C LEU A 114 5.56 3.59 -7.33
N GLU A 115 4.43 4.03 -6.81
CA GLU A 115 4.34 5.16 -5.91
C GLU A 115 4.11 4.68 -4.48
N VAL A 116 4.83 5.25 -3.52
CA VAL A 116 4.69 4.90 -2.10
C VAL A 116 4.20 6.09 -1.32
N TYR A 117 3.13 5.87 -0.58
CA TYR A 117 2.48 6.84 0.29
C TYR A 117 2.57 6.37 1.73
N ARG A 118 2.94 7.27 2.65
CA ARG A 118 2.78 7.06 4.10
C ARG A 118 1.40 7.57 4.50
N ILE A 119 0.65 6.79 5.25
CA ILE A 119 -0.65 7.19 5.79
C ILE A 119 -0.42 7.98 7.08
N VAL A 120 -0.91 9.22 7.11
CA VAL A 120 -0.72 10.16 8.21
C VAL A 120 -2.11 10.72 8.59
N PRO A 121 -2.88 9.98 9.42
CA PRO A 121 -4.22 10.42 9.82
C PRO A 121 -4.18 11.81 10.47
N GLY A 122 -5.07 12.70 10.05
CA GLY A 122 -5.14 14.08 10.54
C GLY A 122 -4.30 15.10 9.77
N TYR A 123 -3.48 14.67 8.80
CA TYR A 123 -2.95 15.56 7.76
C TYR A 123 -4.04 15.91 6.74
N TYR A 124 -3.86 17.00 5.97
CA TYR A 124 -4.92 17.55 5.09
C TYR A 124 -5.53 16.50 4.16
N ASP A 125 -4.68 15.72 3.48
CA ASP A 125 -5.11 14.63 2.59
C ASP A 125 -5.06 13.24 3.26
N GLY A 126 -4.60 13.16 4.51
CA GLY A 126 -4.43 11.91 5.26
C GLY A 126 -3.23 11.05 4.84
N TYR A 127 -2.37 11.54 3.94
CA TYR A 127 -1.17 10.84 3.46
C TYR A 127 -0.03 11.80 3.08
N ASP A 128 1.16 11.25 2.89
CA ASP A 128 2.34 11.91 2.32
C ASP A 128 3.00 11.02 1.25
N LYS A 129 3.39 11.60 0.11
CA LYS A 129 4.01 10.87 -1.01
C LYS A 129 5.51 10.81 -0.79
N ILE A 130 6.04 9.60 -0.56
CA ILE A 130 7.42 9.42 -0.11
C ILE A 130 8.38 9.16 -1.27
N VAL A 131 8.00 8.29 -2.20
CA VAL A 131 8.87 7.92 -3.33
C VAL A 131 8.06 7.54 -4.56
N VAL A 132 8.65 7.79 -5.73
CA VAL A 132 8.22 7.28 -7.04
C VAL A 132 9.37 6.49 -7.61
N VAL A 133 9.12 5.25 -8.01
CA VAL A 133 10.12 4.34 -8.57
C VAL A 133 9.61 3.80 -9.90
N PRO A 134 10.30 4.04 -11.02
CA PRO A 134 9.98 3.35 -12.27
C PRO A 134 10.18 1.85 -12.10
N VAL A 135 9.11 1.08 -12.28
CA VAL A 135 9.15 -0.40 -12.31
C VAL A 135 9.19 -0.95 -13.72
N GLU A 136 8.87 -0.12 -14.72
CA GLU A 136 9.08 -0.42 -16.13
C GLU A 136 9.64 0.81 -16.84
N GLU A 137 10.69 0.63 -17.63
CA GLU A 137 11.27 1.71 -18.44
C GLU A 137 11.72 1.22 -19.82
N PRO A 138 11.64 2.08 -20.85
CA PRO A 138 12.22 1.78 -22.15
C PRO A 138 13.74 1.64 -22.04
N ALA A 139 14.26 0.60 -22.69
CA ALA A 139 15.67 0.24 -22.70
C ALA A 139 16.29 0.21 -24.11
N GLY A 140 15.48 0.40 -25.14
CA GLY A 140 15.91 0.51 -26.52
C GLY A 140 14.73 0.33 -27.47
N PRO A 141 14.98 0.28 -28.79
CA PRO A 141 13.92 0.16 -29.80
C PRO A 141 13.05 -1.11 -29.69
N CYS A 142 13.57 -2.17 -29.08
CA CYS A 142 12.90 -3.47 -28.91
C CYS A 142 13.21 -4.09 -27.53
N HIS A 143 13.62 -3.26 -26.56
CA HIS A 143 13.93 -3.68 -25.20
C HIS A 143 13.17 -2.85 -24.20
N GLU A 144 12.77 -3.55 -23.15
CA GLU A 144 12.11 -2.98 -22.01
C GLU A 144 12.78 -3.55 -20.74
N VAL A 145 12.92 -2.73 -19.72
CA VAL A 145 13.41 -3.17 -18.41
C VAL A 145 12.26 -3.16 -17.45
N ARG A 146 11.98 -4.32 -16.86
CA ARG A 146 11.03 -4.48 -15.76
C ARG A 146 11.79 -4.70 -14.46
N TYR A 147 11.21 -4.24 -13.37
CA TYR A 147 11.70 -4.49 -12.02
C TYR A 147 10.62 -5.23 -11.24
N ALA A 148 10.84 -6.52 -11.02
CA ALA A 148 10.07 -7.23 -9.99
C ALA A 148 10.50 -6.70 -8.63
N TYR A 149 9.57 -6.47 -7.70
CA TYR A 149 9.92 -5.96 -6.39
C TYR A 149 9.29 -6.76 -5.26
N GLU A 150 9.97 -6.77 -4.12
CA GLU A 150 9.52 -7.35 -2.86
C GLU A 150 9.51 -6.28 -1.78
N VAL A 151 8.47 -6.33 -0.94
CA VAL A 151 8.31 -5.43 0.21
C VAL A 151 8.65 -6.20 1.48
N GLY A 152 9.57 -5.66 2.28
CA GLY A 152 9.92 -6.19 3.59
C GLY A 152 10.06 -5.09 4.63
N ASP A 153 10.34 -5.49 5.87
CA ASP A 153 10.54 -4.55 6.97
C ASP A 153 11.94 -3.92 6.97
N SER A 154 12.00 -2.62 7.27
CA SER A 154 13.26 -1.96 7.61
C SER A 154 13.66 -2.20 9.08
N PRO A 155 14.94 -2.48 9.40
CA PRO A 155 15.41 -2.60 10.80
C PRO A 155 15.20 -1.36 11.66
N SER A 156 15.12 -0.16 11.08
CA SER A 156 14.80 1.10 11.76
C SER A 156 13.29 1.38 11.86
N GLY A 157 12.47 0.58 11.19
CA GLY A 157 11.05 0.82 10.96
C GLY A 157 10.84 1.48 9.61
N GLY A 158 9.68 1.26 9.01
CA GLY A 158 9.37 1.63 7.64
C GLY A 158 9.52 0.43 6.71
N LEU A 159 9.59 0.71 5.40
CA LEU A 159 9.60 -0.33 4.37
C LEU A 159 10.96 -0.46 3.72
N LYS A 160 11.31 -1.70 3.37
CA LYS A 160 12.43 -2.03 2.48
C LYS A 160 11.86 -2.57 1.18
N LEU A 161 12.12 -1.87 0.07
CA LEU A 161 11.77 -2.32 -1.26
C LEU A 161 13.01 -2.90 -1.93
N SER A 162 12.94 -4.16 -2.35
CA SER A 162 14.02 -4.85 -3.05
C SER A 162 13.59 -5.13 -4.48
N PHE A 163 14.28 -4.54 -5.45
CA PHE A 163 13.96 -4.63 -6.87
C PHE A 163 14.95 -5.56 -7.57
N THR A 164 14.45 -6.44 -8.42
CA THR A 164 15.22 -7.34 -9.27
C THR A 164 14.96 -6.98 -10.73
N ARG A 165 16.03 -6.60 -11.45
CA ARG A 165 15.97 -6.23 -12.86
C ARG A 165 15.66 -7.45 -13.73
N GLN A 166 14.76 -7.26 -14.69
CA GLN A 166 14.43 -8.20 -15.75
C GLN A 166 14.47 -7.45 -17.08
N VAL A 167 15.15 -8.01 -18.09
CA VAL A 167 15.17 -7.44 -19.44
C VAL A 167 14.21 -8.21 -20.31
N HIS A 168 13.19 -7.53 -20.80
CA HIS A 168 12.28 -8.08 -21.79
C HIS A 168 12.77 -7.71 -23.20
N ARG A 169 12.62 -8.67 -24.12
CA ARG A 169 12.91 -8.49 -25.55
C ARG A 169 11.63 -8.78 -26.32
N ASP A 170 11.23 -7.84 -27.16
CA ASP A 170 9.98 -7.94 -27.92
C ASP A 170 10.06 -9.00 -29.03
N SER A 171 11.26 -9.32 -29.50
CA SER A 171 11.51 -10.35 -30.51
C SER A 171 12.88 -11.02 -30.33
N GLU A 172 13.04 -12.22 -30.90
CA GLU A 172 14.31 -12.95 -30.94
C GLU A 172 15.36 -12.25 -31.82
N ASP A 173 14.92 -11.49 -32.83
CA ASP A 173 15.78 -10.71 -33.73
C ASP A 173 16.33 -9.43 -33.09
N CYS A 174 15.84 -9.08 -31.90
CA CYS A 174 16.31 -7.91 -31.18
C CYS A 174 17.77 -8.14 -30.70
N PRO A 175 18.74 -7.29 -31.13
CA PRO A 175 20.14 -7.45 -30.75
C PRO A 175 20.27 -7.40 -29.24
N ALA A 176 21.28 -8.04 -28.63
CA ALA A 176 21.45 -7.94 -27.19
C ALA A 176 21.59 -6.47 -26.73
N MET A 177 20.85 -6.10 -25.68
CA MET A 177 20.99 -4.79 -25.06
C MET A 177 22.46 -4.56 -24.68
N PRO A 178 23.07 -3.42 -25.09
CA PRO A 178 24.45 -3.13 -24.72
C PRO A 178 24.54 -2.99 -23.20
N ASP A 179 25.60 -3.54 -22.61
CA ASP A 179 25.93 -3.33 -21.20
C ASP A 179 26.00 -1.83 -20.93
N ASN A 180 25.06 -1.31 -20.15
CA ASN A 180 25.07 0.08 -19.73
C ASN A 180 25.71 0.15 -18.34
N PRO A 181 26.97 0.61 -18.22
CA PRO A 181 27.65 0.70 -16.92
C PRO A 181 26.96 1.67 -15.96
N LEU A 182 26.09 2.57 -16.46
CA LEU A 182 25.26 3.47 -15.65
C LEU A 182 23.94 2.83 -15.19
N ARG A 183 23.57 1.67 -15.74
CA ARG A 183 22.41 0.87 -15.33
C ARG A 183 22.89 -0.54 -14.95
N PRO A 184 23.64 -0.67 -13.84
CA PRO A 184 24.14 -1.98 -13.44
C PRO A 184 22.97 -2.96 -13.27
N ASP A 185 23.20 -4.23 -13.64
CA ASP A 185 22.30 -5.40 -13.47
C ASP A 185 22.00 -5.75 -12.01
N LYS A 186 22.04 -4.75 -11.13
CA LYS A 186 22.03 -4.95 -9.70
C LYS A 186 20.64 -4.80 -9.16
N ALA A 187 20.34 -5.68 -8.21
CA ALA A 187 19.23 -5.47 -7.31
C ALA A 187 19.33 -4.07 -6.70
N ARG A 188 18.24 -3.31 -6.75
CA ARG A 188 18.14 -2.00 -6.09
C ARG A 188 17.42 -2.20 -4.79
N VAL A 189 17.93 -1.60 -3.71
CA VAL A 189 17.25 -1.60 -2.42
C VAL A 189 16.95 -0.16 -2.07
N ILE A 190 15.67 0.15 -1.86
CA ILE A 190 15.22 1.43 -1.37
C ILE A 190 14.70 1.20 0.05
N VAL A 191 15.30 1.91 1.01
CA VAL A 191 14.83 1.90 2.40
C VAL A 191 14.04 3.19 2.62
N ILE A 192 12.77 3.02 2.98
CA ILE A 192 11.85 4.10 3.32
C ILE A 192 11.83 4.18 4.83
N ASP A 193 12.82 4.89 5.37
CA ASP A 193 12.86 5.26 6.78
C ASP A 193 12.26 6.66 6.90
N ALA A 194 11.01 6.75 7.35
CA ALA A 194 10.44 8.05 7.65
C ALA A 194 10.98 8.55 9.00
N PRO A 195 11.55 9.77 9.09
CA PRO A 195 11.90 10.37 10.38
C PRO A 195 10.64 10.50 11.26
N GLU A 196 10.88 10.45 12.58
CA GLU A 196 9.85 10.60 13.62
C GLU A 196 9.24 12.00 13.63
#